data_AF-A0A521TR52-F1
#
_entry.id   AF-A0A521TR52-F1
#
_cell.length_a   1.000
_cell.length_b   1.000
_cell.length_c   1.000
_cell.angle_alpha   90.00
_cell.angle_beta   90.00
_cell.angle_gamma   90.00
#
_symmetry.space_group_name_H-M   'P 1'
#
loop_
_entity.id
_entity.type
_entity.pdbx_description
1 polymer ?
#
loop_
_entity_poly.entity_id
_entity_poly.type
_entity_poly.pdbx_seq_one_letter_code
_entity_poly.pdbx_strand_id
1 'polypeptide(L)'
;MGDRGGRGLRVVTVVIGTDDVARFRAAVGRRLGLHFDDGKLVFLADTLRQRLDATGRGCEAYVGSIEAGLATDEIGILARDLTVSETYFFRNIEQFRATAEVALPERIAARQGQKRLRLLSAGCASGDEAYSLGIVVTESAIDASWDVSIRAVDVNPSMLEKAVRAQYSTWALRETSAEVQRRWFRPEGRDVLLAEEARMRVRFEERNLAQDDPELWPPESYDIVFCRNVLMYLLPETAQRVIERITRSLVPGGFLFLGHAETLRGLSQSFHLRHTHGTFYYQRKERAELPGCTYAQAPSESTSETSPLVAAVDGADGWIDAIRRASERIESLARTPIGAQVRREVSPIDQPPRWDLGKALELLKNERFAAALDVVQAFPAEAAIDPEVLLLRAVLLTHGGSFAVAEDTCRRLLAIDELNAGAHYLMALCREAEGDREGAAEHDQAAAYLDPAFAMPRLHLGLLARRHGDRKTALQELDQALLLLQREDAPRLLLFGGGFGRETLIDLCRAEIVACGGQP
;
A
#
# COMPACT_ATOMS: atom_id res chain seq x y z
N MET A 1 -57.10 -32.45 21.66
CA MET A 1 -55.83 -32.07 22.30
C MET A 1 -54.74 -32.24 21.26
N GLY A 2 -54.23 -31.14 20.69
CA GLY A 2 -53.26 -31.23 19.59
C GLY A 2 -53.17 -29.95 18.76
N ASP A 3 -53.05 -28.81 19.44
CA ASP A 3 -52.54 -27.59 18.82
C ASP A 3 -51.01 -27.71 18.73
N ARG A 4 -50.48 -27.75 17.51
CA ARG A 4 -49.05 -27.56 17.25
C ARG A 4 -48.93 -26.47 16.19
N GLY A 5 -49.00 -25.23 16.67
CA GLY A 5 -48.59 -24.04 15.93
C GLY A 5 -47.17 -24.21 15.38
N GLY A 6 -47.08 -24.45 14.07
CA GLY A 6 -45.85 -24.26 13.32
C GLY A 6 -45.52 -22.78 13.29
N ARG A 7 -44.63 -22.34 14.19
CA ARG A 7 -43.93 -21.06 14.02
C ARG A 7 -43.02 -21.22 12.82
N GLY A 8 -43.52 -20.88 11.64
CA GLY A 8 -42.65 -20.65 10.49
C GLY A 8 -41.66 -19.56 10.88
N LEU A 9 -40.36 -19.87 10.85
CA LEU A 9 -39.34 -18.84 10.81
C LEU A 9 -39.63 -18.00 9.56
N ARG A 10 -40.25 -16.84 9.75
CA ARG A 10 -40.25 -15.79 8.73
C ARG A 10 -38.80 -15.39 8.58
N VAL A 11 -38.17 -15.80 7.49
CA VAL A 11 -36.97 -15.13 6.99
C VAL A 11 -37.44 -13.72 6.65
N VAL A 12 -37.27 -12.81 7.60
CA VAL A 12 -37.45 -11.38 7.34
C VAL A 12 -36.27 -11.02 6.45
N THR A 13 -36.50 -10.98 5.14
CA THR A 13 -35.51 -10.45 4.21
C THR A 13 -35.35 -8.97 4.56
N VAL A 14 -34.30 -8.65 5.32
CA VAL A 14 -33.99 -7.27 5.68
C VAL A 14 -33.57 -6.58 4.39
N VAL A 15 -34.39 -5.65 3.92
CA VAL A 15 -34.04 -4.79 2.79
C VAL A 15 -32.96 -3.83 3.29
N ILE A 16 -31.74 -4.01 2.82
CA ILE A 16 -30.62 -3.10 3.08
C ILE A 16 -30.63 -2.02 2.01
N GLY A 17 -30.88 -0.77 2.41
CA GLY A 17 -30.78 0.39 1.53
C GLY A 17 -29.33 0.85 1.33
N THR A 18 -29.09 1.70 0.33
CA THR A 18 -27.78 2.36 0.13
C THR A 18 -27.38 3.21 1.33
N ASP A 19 -28.34 3.88 1.97
CA ASP A 19 -28.12 4.71 3.14
C ASP A 19 -27.69 3.88 4.36
N ASP A 20 -28.21 2.65 4.48
CA ASP A 20 -27.81 1.71 5.53
C ASP A 20 -26.35 1.31 5.38
N VAL A 21 -25.91 1.00 4.14
CA VAL A 21 -24.51 0.65 3.84
C VAL A 21 -23.60 1.85 4.09
N ALA A 22 -24.02 3.06 3.72
CA ALA A 22 -23.24 4.27 3.98
C ALA A 22 -23.09 4.54 5.49
N ARG A 23 -24.17 4.38 6.27
CA ARG A 23 -24.11 4.48 7.73
C ARG A 23 -23.24 3.40 8.35
N PHE A 24 -23.35 2.15 7.88
CA PHE A 24 -22.49 1.05 8.32
C PHE A 24 -21.02 1.31 8.01
N ARG A 25 -20.68 1.73 6.78
CA ARG A 25 -19.32 2.13 6.38
C ARG A 25 -18.76 3.20 7.31
N ALA A 26 -19.55 4.24 7.60
CA ALA A 26 -19.14 5.33 8.50
C ALA A 26 -18.96 4.84 9.94
N ALA A 27 -19.87 4.02 10.46
CA ALA A 27 -19.82 3.50 11.81
C ALA A 27 -18.60 2.60 12.03
N VAL A 28 -18.38 1.64 11.13
CA VAL A 28 -17.25 0.72 11.20
C VAL A 28 -15.93 1.43 10.93
N GLY A 29 -15.89 2.32 9.93
CA GLY A 29 -14.72 3.13 9.63
C GLY A 29 -14.28 3.99 10.83
N ARG A 30 -15.22 4.61 11.55
CA ARG A 30 -14.90 5.32 12.80
C ARG A 30 -14.41 4.39 13.91
N ARG A 31 -15.01 3.21 14.05
CA ARG A 31 -14.73 2.30 15.16
C ARG A 31 -13.41 1.55 15.01
N LEU A 32 -13.06 1.16 13.79
CA LEU A 32 -11.80 0.49 13.43
C LEU A 32 -10.72 1.47 12.97
N GLY A 33 -11.08 2.71 12.63
CA GLY A 33 -10.17 3.71 12.07
C GLY A 33 -9.93 3.58 10.56
N LEU A 34 -10.63 2.66 9.88
CA LEU A 34 -10.40 2.30 8.49
C LEU A 34 -11.13 3.21 7.52
N HIS A 35 -10.47 3.51 6.40
CA HIS A 35 -11.07 4.07 5.21
C HIS A 35 -11.49 2.94 4.28
N PHE A 36 -12.74 2.99 3.84
CA PHE A 36 -13.25 2.15 2.76
C PHE A 36 -13.60 3.09 1.63
N ASP A 37 -13.17 2.80 0.40
CA ASP A 37 -13.58 3.53 -0.80
C ASP A 37 -14.97 3.07 -1.29
N ASP A 38 -15.47 3.69 -2.36
CA ASP A 38 -16.77 3.36 -2.94
C ASP A 38 -16.79 1.99 -3.63
N GLY A 39 -15.63 1.50 -4.08
CA GLY A 39 -15.47 0.16 -4.63
C GLY A 39 -15.72 -0.95 -3.61
N LYS A 40 -15.59 -0.66 -2.31
CA LYS A 40 -15.89 -1.59 -1.21
C LYS A 40 -17.35 -1.61 -0.77
N LEU A 41 -18.24 -0.80 -1.36
CA LEU A 41 -19.64 -0.72 -0.92
C LEU A 41 -20.41 -2.03 -1.05
N VAL A 42 -20.21 -2.79 -2.13
CA VAL A 42 -20.86 -4.10 -2.31
C VAL A 42 -20.40 -5.08 -1.24
N PHE A 43 -19.08 -5.14 -1.03
CA PHE A 43 -18.49 -5.97 0.01
C PHE A 43 -19.01 -5.61 1.41
N LEU A 44 -19.06 -4.32 1.75
CA LEU A 44 -19.63 -3.84 3.01
C LEU A 44 -21.11 -4.17 3.16
N ALA A 45 -21.88 -4.11 2.07
CA ALA A 45 -23.29 -4.49 2.08
C ALA A 45 -23.45 -5.98 2.37
N ASP A 46 -22.61 -6.83 1.76
CA ASP A 46 -22.60 -8.27 2.01
C ASP A 46 -22.17 -8.61 3.43
N THR A 47 -21.12 -7.98 3.95
CA THR A 47 -20.72 -8.11 5.36
C THR A 47 -21.87 -7.70 6.28
N LEU A 48 -22.49 -6.54 6.06
CA LEU A 48 -23.64 -6.09 6.85
C LEU A 48 -24.75 -7.14 6.82
N ARG A 49 -25.12 -7.64 5.64
CA ARG A 49 -26.15 -8.68 5.46
C ARG A 49 -25.85 -9.93 6.28
N GLN A 50 -24.62 -10.44 6.20
CA GLN A 50 -24.16 -11.59 6.99
C GLN A 50 -24.23 -11.32 8.51
N ARG A 51 -23.87 -10.11 8.95
CA ARG A 51 -23.94 -9.75 10.38
C ARG A 51 -25.39 -9.61 10.88
N LEU A 52 -26.30 -9.07 10.07
CA LEU A 52 -27.73 -9.01 10.41
C LEU A 52 -28.32 -10.41 10.57
N ASP A 53 -28.00 -11.32 9.64
CA ASP A 53 -28.44 -12.71 9.70
C ASP A 53 -27.88 -13.44 10.94
N ALA A 54 -26.59 -13.25 11.24
CA ALA A 54 -25.93 -13.88 12.38
C ALA A 54 -26.44 -13.37 13.74
N THR A 55 -26.82 -12.08 13.82
CA THR A 55 -27.27 -11.47 15.09
C THR A 55 -28.79 -11.47 15.25
N GLY A 56 -29.55 -11.71 14.17
CA GLY A 56 -31.01 -11.60 14.15
C GLY A 56 -31.54 -10.19 14.39
N ARG A 57 -30.68 -9.16 14.29
CA ARG A 57 -31.04 -7.76 14.52
C ARG A 57 -31.51 -7.08 13.23
N GLY A 58 -32.42 -6.11 13.38
CA GLY A 58 -32.74 -5.19 12.29
C GLY A 58 -31.57 -4.25 11.98
N CYS A 59 -31.48 -3.78 10.73
CA CYS A 59 -30.37 -2.96 10.24
C CYS A 59 -30.11 -1.72 11.12
N GLU A 60 -31.14 -0.93 11.39
CA GLU A 60 -31.04 0.28 12.19
C GLU A 60 -30.51 0.01 13.60
N ALA A 61 -31.03 -1.03 14.27
CA ALA A 61 -30.59 -1.42 15.61
C ALA A 61 -29.15 -1.95 15.62
N TYR A 62 -28.75 -2.66 14.56
CA TYR A 62 -27.38 -3.16 14.42
C TYR A 62 -26.39 -2.02 14.18
N VAL A 63 -26.60 -1.19 13.16
CA VAL A 63 -25.74 -0.04 12.85
C VAL A 63 -25.67 0.94 14.02
N GLY A 64 -26.82 1.27 14.62
CA GLY A 64 -26.89 2.14 15.80
C GLY A 64 -26.09 1.59 16.99
N SER A 65 -26.00 0.26 17.13
CA SER A 65 -25.14 -0.34 18.17
C SER A 65 -23.65 -0.22 17.87
N ILE A 66 -23.24 -0.20 16.60
CA ILE A 66 -21.84 0.09 16.21
C ILE A 66 -21.49 1.53 16.57
N GLU A 67 -22.38 2.46 16.24
CA GLU A 67 -22.26 3.89 16.52
C GLU A 67 -22.18 4.17 18.03
N ALA A 68 -22.98 3.46 18.83
CA ALA A 68 -23.00 3.56 20.29
C ALA A 68 -21.81 2.86 20.99
N GLY A 69 -20.96 2.15 20.24
CA GLY A 69 -19.88 1.33 20.78
C GLY A 69 -20.37 -0.08 21.12
N LEU A 70 -20.33 -0.96 20.12
CA LEU A 70 -20.61 -2.39 20.25
C LEU A 70 -19.78 -3.08 21.34
N ALA A 71 -20.28 -4.25 21.78
CA ALA A 71 -19.49 -5.22 22.52
C ALA A 71 -18.20 -5.59 21.75
N THR A 72 -17.10 -5.77 22.47
CA THR A 72 -15.76 -6.02 21.92
C THR A 72 -15.75 -7.17 20.90
N ASP A 73 -16.49 -8.25 21.18
CA ASP A 73 -16.55 -9.44 20.33
C ASP A 73 -17.05 -9.14 18.91
N GLU A 74 -18.04 -8.26 18.75
CA GLU A 74 -18.60 -7.92 17.43
C GLU A 74 -17.61 -7.09 16.61
N ILE A 75 -16.85 -6.21 17.28
CA ILE A 75 -15.77 -5.45 16.64
C ILE A 75 -14.65 -6.38 16.19
N GLY A 76 -14.32 -7.41 16.98
CA GLY A 76 -13.34 -8.42 16.59
C GLY A 76 -13.77 -9.21 15.35
N ILE A 77 -15.05 -9.52 15.20
CA ILE A 77 -15.58 -10.17 14.00
C ILE A 77 -15.51 -9.22 12.78
N LEU A 78 -15.93 -7.97 12.93
CA LEU A 78 -15.83 -6.99 11.86
C LEU A 78 -14.36 -6.75 11.45
N ALA A 79 -13.44 -6.71 12.40
CA ALA A 79 -12.01 -6.59 12.13
C ALA A 79 -11.49 -7.79 11.33
N ARG A 80 -11.93 -9.01 11.67
CA ARG A 80 -11.59 -10.22 10.92
C ARG A 80 -11.97 -10.12 9.45
N ASP A 81 -13.17 -9.65 9.18
CA ASP A 81 -13.73 -9.68 7.82
C ASP A 81 -13.24 -8.49 6.99
N LEU A 82 -13.01 -7.33 7.62
CA LEU A 82 -12.81 -6.06 6.91
C LEU A 82 -11.36 -5.59 6.79
N THR A 83 -10.41 -6.26 7.46
CA THR A 83 -8.99 -5.87 7.41
C THR A 83 -8.22 -6.59 6.30
N VAL A 84 -7.32 -5.86 5.63
CA VAL A 84 -6.37 -6.46 4.69
C VAL A 84 -5.20 -7.03 5.47
N SER A 85 -4.89 -8.30 5.26
CA SER A 85 -3.97 -9.08 6.11
C SER A 85 -2.73 -9.58 5.38
N GLU A 86 -2.40 -8.99 4.22
CA GLU A 86 -1.26 -9.43 3.39
C GLU A 86 0.08 -9.03 4.01
N THR A 87 0.83 -10.03 4.49
CA THR A 87 2.15 -9.88 5.09
C THR A 87 2.99 -11.13 4.84
N TYR A 88 4.31 -10.99 4.99
CA TYR A 88 5.27 -12.07 4.79
C TYR A 88 6.63 -11.70 5.38
N PHE A 89 7.43 -12.72 5.65
CA PHE A 89 8.72 -12.55 6.30
C PHE A 89 9.68 -11.72 5.44
N PHE A 90 10.43 -10.83 6.11
CA PHE A 90 11.42 -9.95 5.50
C PHE A 90 10.90 -9.11 4.31
N ARG A 91 9.60 -8.81 4.27
CA ARG A 91 9.02 -7.86 3.30
C ARG A 91 9.83 -6.57 3.27
N ASN A 92 10.40 -6.23 2.12
CA ASN A 92 11.37 -5.14 1.97
C ASN A 92 12.55 -5.23 2.96
N ILE A 93 13.40 -6.23 2.71
CA ILE A 93 14.54 -6.62 3.54
C ILE A 93 15.49 -5.45 3.87
N GLU A 94 15.53 -4.41 3.04
CA GLU A 94 16.33 -3.20 3.20
C GLU A 94 16.04 -2.48 4.52
N GLN A 95 14.78 -2.44 4.97
CA GLN A 95 14.40 -1.81 6.25
C GLN A 95 14.88 -2.63 7.45
N PHE A 96 14.90 -3.96 7.33
CA PHE A 96 15.45 -4.84 8.35
C PHE A 96 16.98 -4.73 8.42
N ARG A 97 17.66 -4.57 7.28
CA ARG A 97 19.11 -4.26 7.24
C ARG A 97 19.43 -2.94 7.90
N ALA A 98 18.72 -1.87 7.55
CA ALA A 98 18.86 -0.57 8.21
C ALA A 98 18.58 -0.65 9.72
N THR A 99 17.64 -1.51 10.14
CA THR A 99 17.39 -1.77 11.56
C THR A 99 18.60 -2.42 12.23
N ALA A 100 19.16 -3.46 11.63
CA ALA A 100 20.31 -4.21 12.16
C ALA A 100 21.60 -3.37 12.21
N GLU A 101 21.87 -2.62 11.15
CA GLU A 101 23.17 -1.97 10.93
C GLU A 101 23.20 -0.50 11.38
N VAL A 102 22.03 0.13 11.56
CA VAL A 102 21.93 1.55 11.96
C VAL A 102 21.12 1.72 13.23
N ALA A 103 19.84 1.36 13.20
CA ALA A 103 18.93 1.71 14.29
C ALA A 103 19.31 1.00 15.61
N LEU A 104 19.54 -0.32 15.58
CA LEU A 104 19.92 -1.08 16.76
C LEU A 104 21.25 -0.59 17.35
N PRO A 105 22.37 -0.48 16.60
CA PRO A 105 23.63 0.04 17.14
C PRO A 105 23.50 1.43 17.78
N GLU A 106 22.80 2.36 17.13
CA GLU A 106 22.63 3.71 17.65
C GLU A 106 21.80 3.73 18.94
N ARG A 107 20.69 2.97 18.97
CA ARG A 107 19.85 2.89 20.16
C ARG A 107 20.54 2.16 21.31
N ILE A 108 21.35 1.15 21.02
CA ILE A 108 22.21 0.46 21.99
C ILE A 108 23.21 1.44 22.61
N ALA A 109 23.87 2.28 21.79
CA ALA A 109 24.79 3.30 22.30
C ALA A 109 24.08 4.31 23.21
N ALA A 110 22.88 4.79 22.81
CA ALA A 110 22.10 5.74 23.59
C ALA A 110 21.52 5.17 24.89
N ARG A 111 21.33 3.83 24.97
CA ARG A 111 20.70 3.13 26.10
C ARG A 111 21.65 2.33 26.97
N GLN A 112 22.97 2.52 26.84
CA GLN A 112 23.97 1.76 27.61
C GLN A 112 23.74 1.75 29.13
N GLY A 113 23.22 2.86 29.68
CA GLY A 113 22.92 2.96 31.11
C GLY A 113 21.70 2.16 31.57
N GLN A 114 20.69 1.96 30.70
CA GLN A 114 19.47 1.22 31.02
C GLN A 114 19.51 -0.23 30.54
N LYS A 115 20.30 -0.52 29.50
CA LYS A 115 20.37 -1.82 28.81
C LYS A 115 19.00 -2.39 28.45
N ARG A 116 18.11 -1.52 28.00
CA ARG A 116 16.74 -1.88 27.63
C ARG A 116 16.37 -1.24 26.30
N LEU A 117 15.79 -2.04 25.40
CA LEU A 117 15.23 -1.60 24.13
C LEU A 117 13.81 -2.08 23.97
N ARG A 118 12.95 -1.20 23.50
CA ARG A 118 11.54 -1.52 23.24
C ARG A 118 11.20 -1.21 21.80
N LEU A 119 10.78 -2.24 21.08
CA LEU A 119 10.34 -2.16 19.70
C LEU A 119 8.82 -2.34 19.63
N LEU A 120 8.18 -1.69 18.67
CA LEU A 120 6.76 -1.86 18.35
C LEU A 120 6.60 -2.26 16.89
N SER A 121 5.84 -3.31 16.60
CA SER A 121 5.26 -3.61 15.28
C SER A 121 3.75 -3.31 15.36
N ALA A 122 3.34 -2.20 14.76
CA ALA A 122 1.97 -1.70 14.78
C ALA A 122 1.25 -2.10 13.49
N GLY A 123 0.21 -2.93 13.62
CA GLY A 123 -0.46 -3.59 12.49
C GLY A 123 0.29 -4.83 12.02
N CYS A 124 0.58 -5.74 12.96
CA CYS A 124 1.50 -6.85 12.73
C CYS A 124 0.93 -8.03 11.92
N ALA A 125 -0.38 -8.04 11.62
CA ALA A 125 -1.08 -9.11 10.91
C ALA A 125 -0.73 -10.51 11.48
N SER A 126 -0.26 -11.47 10.66
CA SER A 126 0.12 -12.83 11.11
C SER A 126 1.47 -12.90 11.82
N GLY A 127 2.05 -11.76 12.20
CA GLY A 127 3.27 -11.68 12.99
C GLY A 127 4.56 -11.84 12.20
N ASP A 128 4.51 -11.99 10.88
CA ASP A 128 5.66 -12.16 10.00
C ASP A 128 6.67 -11.01 10.14
N GLU A 129 6.19 -9.76 10.22
CA GLU A 129 7.04 -8.58 10.47
C GLU A 129 7.67 -8.62 11.87
N ALA A 130 6.86 -8.86 12.90
CA ALA A 130 7.30 -8.88 14.28
C ALA A 130 8.34 -9.99 14.53
N TYR A 131 8.17 -11.15 13.91
CA TYR A 131 9.15 -12.22 13.98
C TYR A 131 10.36 -11.98 13.10
N SER A 132 10.24 -11.29 11.96
CA SER A 132 11.42 -10.82 11.21
C SER A 132 12.28 -9.89 12.07
N LEU A 133 11.67 -8.97 12.84
CA LEU A 133 12.38 -8.17 13.85
C LEU A 133 12.98 -9.05 14.95
N GLY A 134 12.26 -10.07 15.43
CA GLY A 134 12.75 -11.03 16.41
C GLY A 134 14.00 -11.76 15.95
N ILE A 135 14.03 -12.19 14.68
CA ILE A 135 15.20 -12.80 14.05
C ILE A 135 16.35 -11.78 13.97
N VAL A 136 16.10 -10.58 13.44
CA VAL A 136 17.13 -9.52 13.32
C VAL A 136 17.76 -9.20 14.67
N VAL A 137 16.95 -9.02 15.71
CA VAL A 137 17.43 -8.74 17.07
C VAL A 137 18.24 -9.91 17.63
N THR A 138 17.84 -11.15 17.34
CA THR A 138 18.54 -12.34 17.84
C THR A 138 19.84 -12.60 17.08
N GLU A 139 19.92 -12.24 15.80
CA GLU A 139 21.15 -12.33 15.00
C GLU A 139 22.09 -11.14 15.24
N SER A 140 21.57 -10.03 15.74
CA SER A 140 22.39 -8.90 16.16
C SER A 140 23.26 -9.31 17.36
N ALA A 141 24.52 -8.90 17.38
CA ALA A 141 25.48 -9.18 18.46
C ALA A 141 25.19 -8.36 19.74
N ILE A 142 23.92 -8.35 20.18
CA ILE A 142 23.47 -7.69 21.39
C ILE A 142 23.86 -8.57 22.58
N ASP A 143 24.55 -7.97 23.54
CA ASP A 143 24.98 -8.66 24.76
C ASP A 143 23.77 -9.19 25.56
N ALA A 144 23.92 -10.37 26.17
CA ALA A 144 22.84 -11.05 26.89
C ALA A 144 22.31 -10.27 28.11
N SER A 145 23.03 -9.25 28.60
CA SER A 145 22.55 -8.37 29.67
C SER A 145 21.49 -7.35 29.23
N TRP A 146 21.16 -7.27 27.92
CA TRP A 146 20.12 -6.39 27.40
C TRP A 146 18.72 -7.02 27.49
N ASP A 147 17.77 -6.23 28.02
CA ASP A 147 16.34 -6.53 27.91
C ASP A 147 15.79 -5.92 26.61
N VAL A 148 15.62 -6.74 25.57
CA VAL A 148 15.02 -6.33 24.30
C VAL A 148 13.65 -6.96 24.15
N SER A 149 12.61 -6.13 24.05
CA SER A 149 11.24 -6.59 23.84
C SER A 149 10.62 -6.01 22.57
N ILE A 150 9.88 -6.84 21.85
CA ILE A 150 9.10 -6.48 20.67
C ILE A 150 7.63 -6.64 21.03
N ARG A 151 6.91 -5.53 21.08
CA ARG A 151 5.46 -5.54 21.18
C ARG A 151 4.87 -5.54 19.77
N ALA A 152 3.97 -6.45 19.49
CA ALA A 152 3.32 -6.58 18.19
C ALA A 152 1.82 -6.48 18.40
N VAL A 153 1.17 -5.56 17.70
CA VAL A 153 -0.26 -5.29 17.90
C VAL A 153 -1.02 -5.31 16.60
N ASP A 154 -2.25 -5.82 16.64
CA ASP A 154 -3.18 -5.79 15.52
C ASP A 154 -4.62 -5.68 16.04
N VAL A 155 -5.52 -5.20 15.19
CA VAL A 155 -6.96 -5.13 15.49
C VAL A 155 -7.68 -6.43 15.11
N ASN A 156 -7.09 -7.25 14.25
CA ASN A 156 -7.68 -8.49 13.77
C ASN A 156 -7.29 -9.69 14.67
N PRO A 157 -8.18 -10.21 15.51
CA PRO A 157 -7.87 -11.31 16.42
C PRO A 157 -7.48 -12.60 15.67
N SER A 158 -8.05 -12.85 14.48
CA SER A 158 -7.74 -14.07 13.72
C SER A 158 -6.31 -14.09 13.18
N MET A 159 -5.73 -12.91 12.93
CA MET A 159 -4.35 -12.79 12.49
C MET A 159 -3.38 -12.95 13.68
N LEU A 160 -3.75 -12.43 14.86
CA LEU A 160 -2.99 -12.65 16.09
C LEU A 160 -2.99 -14.13 16.51
N GLU A 161 -4.10 -14.85 16.34
CA GLU A 161 -4.13 -16.31 16.56
C GLU A 161 -3.13 -17.05 15.66
N LYS A 162 -3.02 -16.67 14.38
CA LYS A 162 -2.01 -17.23 13.47
C LYS A 162 -0.60 -16.87 13.93
N ALA A 163 -0.38 -15.62 14.34
CA ALA A 163 0.89 -15.15 14.85
C ALA A 163 1.38 -15.96 16.06
N VAL A 164 0.51 -16.20 17.04
CA VAL A 164 0.84 -16.97 18.25
C VAL A 164 1.21 -18.43 17.93
N ARG A 165 0.55 -19.04 16.94
CA ARG A 165 0.88 -20.41 16.49
C ARG A 165 2.28 -20.49 15.87
N ALA A 166 2.75 -19.41 15.25
CA ALA A 166 4.07 -19.31 14.61
C ALA A 166 4.32 -20.42 13.56
N GLN A 167 3.24 -20.91 12.95
CA GLN A 167 3.24 -21.91 11.89
C GLN A 167 2.81 -21.22 10.59
N TYR A 168 3.63 -21.34 9.56
CA TYR A 168 3.51 -20.56 8.34
C TYR A 168 3.63 -21.46 7.11
N SER A 169 2.91 -21.11 6.04
CA SER A 169 3.12 -21.76 4.76
C SER A 169 4.46 -21.34 4.15
N THR A 170 4.96 -22.11 3.19
CA THR A 170 6.16 -21.73 2.42
C THR A 170 5.98 -20.40 1.67
N TRP A 171 4.75 -20.04 1.30
CA TRP A 171 4.44 -18.76 0.65
C TRP A 171 4.73 -17.53 1.53
N ALA A 172 4.58 -17.65 2.85
CA ALA A 172 4.95 -16.59 3.80
C ALA A 172 6.48 -16.33 3.82
N LEU A 173 7.28 -17.26 3.27
CA LEU A 173 8.73 -17.18 3.19
C LEU A 173 9.26 -16.82 1.80
N ARG A 174 8.39 -16.43 0.85
CA ARG A 174 8.75 -16.21 -0.56
C ARG A 174 9.90 -15.22 -0.81
N GLU A 175 10.08 -14.23 0.06
CA GLU A 175 11.20 -13.26 0.01
C GLU A 175 12.28 -13.53 1.07
N THR A 176 12.11 -14.57 1.89
CA THR A 176 13.09 -14.96 2.91
C THR A 176 14.22 -15.74 2.27
N SER A 177 15.47 -15.38 2.55
CA SER A 177 16.63 -16.08 1.99
C SER A 177 16.68 -17.54 2.44
N ALA A 178 17.16 -18.45 1.56
CA ALA A 178 17.24 -19.87 1.88
C ALA A 178 18.11 -20.18 3.12
N GLU A 179 19.08 -19.33 3.42
CA GLU A 179 19.89 -19.41 4.63
C GLU A 179 19.05 -19.16 5.89
N VAL A 180 18.29 -18.06 5.91
CA VAL A 180 17.39 -17.73 7.02
C VAL A 180 16.31 -18.79 7.17
N GLN A 181 15.74 -19.27 6.06
CA GLN A 181 14.75 -20.35 6.08
C GLN A 181 15.31 -21.60 6.78
N ARG A 182 16.49 -22.08 6.37
CA ARG A 182 17.12 -23.27 6.99
C ARG A 182 17.47 -23.09 8.46
N ARG A 183 17.84 -21.87 8.87
CA ARG A 183 18.28 -21.59 10.23
C ARG A 183 17.10 -21.45 11.20
N TRP A 184 16.06 -20.75 10.79
CA TRP A 184 14.99 -20.29 11.68
C TRP A 184 13.68 -21.06 11.54
N PHE A 185 13.54 -21.89 10.51
CA PHE A 185 12.30 -22.62 10.26
C PHE A 185 12.55 -24.12 10.17
N ARG A 186 11.62 -24.90 10.74
CA ARG A 186 11.64 -26.37 10.69
C ARG A 186 10.38 -26.86 9.97
N PRO A 187 10.47 -27.90 9.12
CA PRO A 187 9.28 -28.49 8.50
C PRO A 187 8.31 -29.04 9.55
N GLU A 188 7.01 -28.73 9.41
CA GLU A 188 5.92 -29.20 10.26
C GLU A 188 4.72 -29.57 9.36
N GLY A 189 4.71 -30.81 8.87
CA GLY A 189 3.72 -31.27 7.92
C GLY A 189 3.84 -30.57 6.56
N ARG A 190 2.81 -29.79 6.17
CA ARG A 190 2.81 -28.97 4.94
C ARG A 190 3.29 -27.54 5.17
N ASP A 191 3.45 -27.16 6.42
CA ASP A 191 3.85 -25.83 6.85
C ASP A 191 5.27 -25.88 7.42
N VAL A 192 5.75 -24.71 7.85
CA VAL A 192 6.98 -24.55 8.61
C VAL A 192 6.69 -23.95 9.98
N LEU A 193 7.48 -24.33 10.97
CA LEU A 193 7.41 -23.81 12.33
C LEU A 193 8.63 -22.91 12.61
N LEU A 194 8.37 -21.70 13.10
CA LEU A 194 9.43 -20.76 13.50
C LEU A 194 10.11 -21.21 14.81
N ALA A 195 11.42 -21.09 14.86
CA ALA A 195 12.24 -21.42 16.03
C ALA A 195 11.85 -20.58 17.27
N GLU A 196 11.88 -21.21 18.45
CA GLU A 196 11.42 -20.62 19.72
C GLU A 196 12.22 -19.38 20.11
N GLU A 197 13.51 -19.35 19.78
CA GLU A 197 14.43 -18.27 20.12
C GLU A 197 14.04 -16.92 19.49
N ALA A 198 13.48 -16.95 18.27
CA ALA A 198 12.93 -15.76 17.61
C ALA A 198 11.59 -15.34 18.23
N ARG A 199 10.86 -16.28 18.85
CA ARG A 199 9.52 -16.06 19.42
C ARG A 199 9.57 -15.44 20.81
N MET A 200 10.57 -15.79 21.62
CA MET A 200 10.68 -15.37 23.03
C MET A 200 10.67 -13.85 23.26
N ARG A 201 11.09 -13.05 22.26
CA ARG A 201 11.17 -11.59 22.36
C ARG A 201 9.90 -10.87 21.90
N VAL A 202 8.97 -11.58 21.26
CA VAL A 202 7.78 -10.99 20.64
C VAL A 202 6.54 -11.27 21.50
N ARG A 203 5.76 -10.23 21.79
CA ARG A 203 4.47 -10.33 22.50
C ARG A 203 3.37 -9.75 21.64
N PHE A 204 2.33 -10.53 21.41
CA PHE A 204 1.16 -10.16 20.62
C PHE A 204 0.03 -9.64 21.51
N GLU A 205 -0.60 -8.54 21.11
CA GLU A 205 -1.77 -7.98 21.80
C GLU A 205 -2.81 -7.49 20.79
N GLU A 206 -4.09 -7.72 21.09
CA GLU A 206 -5.20 -7.13 20.33
C GLU A 206 -5.36 -5.66 20.74
N ARG A 207 -4.99 -4.74 19.85
CA ARG A 207 -5.12 -3.30 20.06
C ARG A 207 -5.52 -2.60 18.78
N ASN A 208 -6.35 -1.58 18.91
CA ASN A 208 -6.74 -0.72 17.80
C ASN A 208 -5.93 0.57 17.80
N LEU A 209 -5.09 0.76 16.78
CA LEU A 209 -4.23 1.95 16.66
C LEU A 209 -5.03 3.27 16.62
N ALA A 210 -6.26 3.24 16.13
CA ALA A 210 -7.13 4.41 16.04
C ALA A 210 -7.55 4.94 17.42
N GLN A 211 -7.55 4.08 18.45
CA GLN A 211 -7.89 4.44 19.82
C GLN A 211 -6.71 5.12 20.53
N ASP A 212 -7.01 6.12 21.37
CA ASP A 212 -6.01 6.72 22.27
C ASP A 212 -5.86 5.84 23.51
N ASP A 213 -5.19 4.71 23.32
CA ASP A 213 -4.91 3.76 24.39
C ASP A 213 -3.60 4.16 25.13
N PRO A 214 -3.67 4.58 26.41
CA PRO A 214 -2.50 4.99 27.17
C PRO A 214 -1.49 3.84 27.41
N GLU A 215 -1.94 2.59 27.39
CA GLU A 215 -1.05 1.44 27.54
C GLU A 215 -0.27 1.16 26.27
N LEU A 216 -0.87 1.37 25.09
CA LEU A 216 -0.19 1.25 23.81
C LEU A 216 0.73 2.43 23.53
N TRP A 217 0.28 3.64 23.88
CA TRP A 217 0.95 4.90 23.57
C TRP A 217 1.56 5.63 24.79
N PRO A 218 2.34 4.98 25.68
CA PRO A 218 3.03 5.70 26.73
C PRO A 218 4.10 6.61 26.12
N PRO A 219 4.30 7.82 26.67
CA PRO A 219 5.26 8.79 26.12
C PRO A 219 6.69 8.24 26.21
N GLU A 220 7.47 8.46 25.14
CA GLU A 220 8.91 8.14 25.04
C GLU A 220 9.29 6.75 25.57
N SER A 221 8.50 5.75 25.18
CA SER A 221 8.58 4.38 25.65
C SER A 221 9.14 3.40 24.62
N TYR A 222 9.15 3.76 23.32
CA TYR A 222 9.68 2.94 22.23
C TYR A 222 10.94 3.53 21.64
N ASP A 223 11.93 2.69 21.36
CA ASP A 223 13.17 3.07 20.67
C ASP A 223 13.03 2.93 19.14
N ILE A 224 12.26 1.93 18.68
CA ILE A 224 12.00 1.68 17.25
C ILE A 224 10.53 1.29 17.07
N VAL A 225 9.86 1.87 16.09
CA VAL A 225 8.48 1.57 15.71
C VAL A 225 8.44 1.19 14.23
N PHE A 226 7.83 0.05 13.92
CA PHE A 226 7.39 -0.35 12.60
C PHE A 226 5.87 -0.12 12.52
N CYS A 227 5.42 0.62 11.52
CA CYS A 227 4.01 0.84 11.22
C CYS A 227 3.86 0.83 9.70
N ARG A 228 3.99 -0.36 9.10
CA ARG A 228 4.17 -0.54 7.66
C ARG A 228 2.92 -1.11 7.01
N ASN A 229 2.51 -0.52 5.89
CA ASN A 229 1.34 -0.92 5.11
C ASN A 229 0.04 -0.88 5.92
N VAL A 230 -0.11 0.11 6.81
CA VAL A 230 -1.26 0.28 7.71
C VAL A 230 -1.95 1.62 7.48
N LEU A 231 -1.19 2.72 7.46
CA LEU A 231 -1.69 4.08 7.34
C LEU A 231 -2.48 4.28 6.05
N MET A 232 -2.12 3.58 4.98
CA MET A 232 -2.83 3.62 3.69
C MET A 232 -4.30 3.15 3.77
N TYR A 233 -4.66 2.39 4.82
CA TYR A 233 -6.02 1.91 5.05
C TYR A 233 -6.76 2.73 6.10
N LEU A 234 -6.13 3.73 6.72
CA LEU A 234 -6.77 4.55 7.74
C LEU A 234 -7.48 5.74 7.12
N LEU A 235 -8.50 6.24 7.81
CA LEU A 235 -9.03 7.58 7.51
C LEU A 235 -7.93 8.64 7.68
N PRO A 236 -7.86 9.68 6.84
CA PRO A 236 -6.80 10.68 6.90
C PRO A 236 -6.57 11.27 8.30
N GLU A 237 -7.64 11.61 9.02
CA GLU A 237 -7.55 12.19 10.37
C GLU A 237 -7.12 11.12 11.39
N THR A 238 -7.46 9.85 11.16
CA THR A 238 -6.99 8.74 11.98
C THR A 238 -5.51 8.48 11.77
N ALA A 239 -5.03 8.47 10.52
CA ALA A 239 -3.61 8.34 10.21
C ALA A 239 -2.79 9.45 10.88
N GLN A 240 -3.26 10.69 10.81
CA GLN A 240 -2.62 11.82 11.50
C GLN A 240 -2.54 11.59 13.01
N ARG A 241 -3.65 11.25 13.68
CA ARG A 241 -3.65 10.96 15.12
C ARG A 241 -2.73 9.79 15.49
N VAL A 242 -2.68 8.73 14.67
CA VAL A 242 -1.77 7.61 14.88
C VAL A 242 -0.32 8.06 14.80
N ILE A 243 0.05 8.88 13.81
CA ILE A 243 1.39 9.44 13.70
C ILE A 243 1.73 10.36 14.89
N GLU A 244 0.80 11.18 15.36
CA GLU A 244 1.00 12.02 16.54
C GLU A 244 1.28 11.17 17.79
N ARG A 245 0.54 10.09 17.98
CA ARG A 245 0.75 9.13 19.09
C ARG A 245 2.09 8.40 18.96
N ILE A 246 2.43 7.88 17.78
CA ILE A 246 3.73 7.28 17.51
C ILE A 246 4.84 8.29 17.82
N THR A 247 4.71 9.54 17.36
CA THR A 247 5.68 10.60 17.60
C THR A 247 5.90 10.81 19.10
N ARG A 248 4.81 10.93 19.88
CA ARG A 248 4.84 11.10 21.34
C ARG A 248 5.47 9.90 22.06
N SER A 249 5.16 8.69 21.61
CA SER A 249 5.61 7.44 22.24
C SER A 249 7.00 7.00 21.85
N LEU A 250 7.51 7.44 20.70
CA LEU A 250 8.89 7.20 20.30
C LEU A 250 9.83 8.06 21.15
N VAL A 251 11.02 7.60 21.45
CA VAL A 251 12.01 8.39 22.20
C VAL A 251 12.67 9.43 21.28
N PRO A 252 13.23 10.54 21.81
CA PRO A 252 14.11 11.39 21.01
C PRO A 252 15.25 10.57 20.38
N GLY A 253 15.52 10.80 19.10
CA GLY A 253 16.45 10.00 18.30
C GLY A 253 15.96 8.58 17.96
N GLY A 254 14.73 8.21 18.32
CA GLY A 254 14.14 6.92 17.99
C GLY A 254 13.74 6.79 16.52
N PHE A 255 13.52 5.56 16.07
CA PHE A 255 13.31 5.25 14.64
C PHE A 255 11.87 4.85 14.33
N LEU A 256 11.36 5.31 13.19
CA LEU A 256 10.06 4.94 12.64
C LEU A 256 10.24 4.42 11.21
N PHE A 257 9.76 3.20 10.98
CA PHE A 257 9.73 2.55 9.67
C PHE A 257 8.28 2.49 9.19
N LEU A 258 8.04 3.02 7.98
CA LEU A 258 6.74 2.99 7.29
C LEU A 258 6.86 2.13 6.02
N GLY A 259 5.73 1.70 5.48
CA GLY A 259 5.66 1.00 4.21
C GLY A 259 6.08 1.91 3.05
N HIS A 260 6.42 1.30 1.91
CA HIS A 260 7.05 1.99 0.78
C HIS A 260 6.15 3.05 0.13
N ALA A 261 4.83 2.88 0.23
CA ALA A 261 3.84 3.83 -0.28
C ALA A 261 3.44 4.91 0.75
N GLU A 262 3.90 4.80 1.99
CA GLU A 262 3.47 5.62 3.11
C GLU A 262 4.49 6.71 3.42
N THR A 263 4.01 7.91 3.80
CA THR A 263 4.88 9.06 4.02
C THR A 263 4.38 9.93 5.16
N LEU A 264 5.30 10.55 5.90
CA LEU A 264 4.98 11.55 6.92
C LEU A 264 4.72 12.95 6.35
N ARG A 265 4.86 13.16 5.03
CA ARG A 265 4.60 14.45 4.40
C ARG A 265 3.14 14.86 4.64
N GLY A 266 2.95 16.04 5.23
CA GLY A 266 1.63 16.53 5.64
C GLY A 266 1.09 15.96 6.96
N LEU A 267 1.76 14.97 7.56
CA LEU A 267 1.35 14.34 8.83
C LEU A 267 2.23 14.75 10.02
N SER A 268 3.54 14.95 9.81
CA SER A 268 4.45 15.36 10.90
C SER A 268 5.73 16.01 10.37
N GLN A 269 6.27 16.98 11.12
CA GLN A 269 7.58 17.61 10.87
C GLN A 269 8.63 17.25 11.94
N SER A 270 8.28 16.35 12.87
CA SER A 270 9.09 15.98 14.03
C SER A 270 10.19 14.95 13.73
N PHE A 271 10.42 14.64 12.46
CA PHE A 271 11.36 13.59 12.03
C PHE A 271 12.34 14.11 10.99
N HIS A 272 13.55 13.54 11.02
CA HIS A 272 14.50 13.56 9.92
C HIS A 272 14.21 12.37 9.00
N LEU A 273 14.10 12.61 7.69
CA LEU A 273 14.10 11.53 6.71
C LEU A 273 15.53 11.00 6.56
N ARG A 274 15.72 9.71 6.79
CA ARG A 274 17.00 9.01 6.63
C ARG A 274 16.91 8.09 5.41
N HIS A 275 18.04 7.90 4.75
CA HIS A 275 18.17 7.04 3.58
C HIS A 275 19.49 6.27 3.66
N THR A 276 19.40 4.96 3.82
CA THR A 276 20.54 4.03 3.77
C THR A 276 20.03 2.67 3.28
N HIS A 277 20.93 1.77 2.86
CA HIS A 277 20.58 0.41 2.46
C HIS A 277 19.53 0.30 1.33
N GLY A 278 19.35 1.37 0.55
CA GLY A 278 18.32 1.44 -0.50
C GLY A 278 16.89 1.64 0.01
N THR A 279 16.71 2.08 1.26
CA THR A 279 15.40 2.37 1.85
C THR A 279 15.37 3.69 2.60
N PHE A 280 14.17 4.24 2.72
CA PHE A 280 13.87 5.38 3.57
C PHE A 280 13.28 4.93 4.90
N TYR A 281 13.57 5.70 5.95
CA TYR A 281 12.97 5.58 7.28
C TYR A 281 13.11 6.92 8.01
N TYR A 282 12.46 7.06 9.15
CA TYR A 282 12.36 8.32 9.86
C TYR A 282 13.04 8.24 11.22
N GLN A 283 13.76 9.29 11.61
CA GLN A 283 14.35 9.41 12.93
C GLN A 283 13.75 10.61 13.65
N ARG A 284 13.18 10.41 14.84
CA ARG A 284 12.58 11.50 15.61
C ARG A 284 13.66 12.50 16.01
N LYS A 285 13.40 13.77 15.73
CA LYS A 285 14.26 14.90 16.09
C LYS A 285 14.49 14.94 17.61
N GLU A 286 15.67 15.41 18.00
CA GLU A 286 15.95 15.68 19.41
C GLU A 286 15.03 16.78 19.94
N ARG A 287 14.77 16.79 21.26
CA ARG A 287 13.89 17.82 21.85
C ARG A 287 14.39 19.24 21.60
N ALA A 288 15.70 19.43 21.48
CA ALA A 288 16.32 20.72 21.18
C ALA A 288 16.09 21.19 19.73
N GLU A 289 15.70 20.30 18.81
CA GLU A 289 15.51 20.58 17.38
C GLU A 289 14.04 20.76 16.99
N LEU A 290 13.12 20.67 17.96
CA LEU A 290 11.69 20.88 17.74
C LEU A 290 11.36 22.38 17.83
N PRO A 291 10.63 22.96 16.86
CA PRO A 291 10.20 24.36 16.94
C PRO A 291 9.25 24.54 18.12
N GLY A 292 9.65 25.33 19.14
CA GLY A 292 8.81 25.69 20.29
C GLY A 292 9.45 25.66 21.68
N CYS A 293 10.74 25.31 21.83
CA CYS A 293 11.43 25.40 23.13
C CYS A 293 12.60 26.38 23.09
N THR A 294 12.36 27.65 23.43
CA THR A 294 13.40 28.62 23.79
C THR A 294 13.04 29.28 25.12
N TYR A 295 13.83 29.03 26.16
CA TYR A 295 13.89 29.90 27.33
C TYR A 295 14.64 31.20 26.94
N ALA A 296 14.11 32.32 27.43
CA ALA A 296 14.57 33.71 27.25
C ALA A 296 16.05 33.91 27.70
N GLN A 297 16.82 34.92 27.28
CA GLN A 297 16.53 36.31 26.89
C GLN A 297 17.54 36.83 25.85
N ALA A 298 17.15 37.85 25.08
CA ALA A 298 18.02 38.77 24.33
C ALA A 298 18.59 39.89 25.25
N PRO A 299 19.59 40.70 24.81
CA PRO A 299 19.33 41.87 23.92
C PRO A 299 20.33 42.00 22.73
N SER A 300 19.85 42.25 21.50
CA SER A 300 19.86 43.54 20.71
C SER A 300 21.25 43.92 20.14
N GLU A 301 21.50 44.32 18.87
CA GLU A 301 20.73 44.99 17.83
C GLU A 301 21.31 44.76 16.40
N SER A 302 20.41 44.86 15.38
CA SER A 302 20.56 45.42 14.02
C SER A 302 21.56 44.78 13.01
N THR A 303 21.25 44.52 11.75
CA THR A 303 20.40 45.25 10.77
C THR A 303 19.82 44.34 9.66
N SER A 304 18.73 44.86 9.07
CA SER A 304 17.94 44.57 7.85
C SER A 304 18.65 43.85 6.67
N GLU A 305 17.96 43.12 5.78
CA GLU A 305 16.86 43.55 4.90
C GLU A 305 15.92 42.41 4.43
N THR A 306 14.81 42.82 3.83
CA THR A 306 13.45 42.27 3.86
C THR A 306 13.02 41.36 2.68
N SER A 307 12.04 40.50 2.98
CA SER A 307 11.11 39.83 2.03
C SER A 307 10.11 40.84 1.41
N PRO A 308 9.45 40.55 0.27
CA PRO A 308 8.00 40.25 0.36
C PRO A 308 7.42 39.37 -0.77
N LEU A 309 6.39 38.55 -0.46
CA LEU A 309 5.05 38.65 -1.10
C LEU A 309 4.02 37.67 -0.49
N VAL A 310 3.00 38.23 0.16
CA VAL A 310 1.63 37.70 0.24
C VAL A 310 0.68 38.87 -0.01
N ALA A 311 -0.36 38.61 -0.81
CA ALA A 311 -1.56 39.42 -1.13
C ALA A 311 -1.37 40.58 -2.13
N ALA A 312 -2.21 40.79 -3.15
CA ALA A 312 -3.48 40.19 -3.57
C ALA A 312 -3.77 40.54 -5.04
N VAL A 313 -4.54 39.72 -5.75
CA VAL A 313 -5.55 40.20 -6.72
C VAL A 313 -6.79 39.30 -6.61
N ASP A 314 -7.80 39.82 -5.93
CA ASP A 314 -9.21 39.45 -6.13
C ASP A 314 -9.68 40.04 -7.47
N GLY A 315 -10.48 39.26 -8.21
CA GLY A 315 -11.12 39.71 -9.44
C GLY A 315 -11.95 38.61 -10.11
N ALA A 316 -13.12 38.35 -9.53
CA ALA A 316 -14.34 37.82 -10.17
C ALA A 316 -14.19 36.71 -11.23
N ASP A 317 -14.04 35.46 -10.78
CA ASP A 317 -14.75 34.29 -11.30
C ASP A 317 -14.65 33.17 -10.24
N GLY A 318 -15.76 32.92 -9.53
CA GLY A 318 -15.77 32.25 -8.23
C GLY A 318 -15.75 30.72 -8.26
N TRP A 319 -15.46 30.14 -7.09
CA TRP A 319 -15.40 28.69 -6.78
C TRP A 319 -16.65 27.89 -7.21
N ILE A 320 -17.79 28.57 -7.42
CA ILE A 320 -19.06 28.02 -7.91
C ILE A 320 -18.99 27.64 -9.42
N ASP A 321 -18.13 28.28 -10.22
CA ASP A 321 -17.92 27.98 -11.66
C ASP A 321 -16.87 26.89 -11.93
N ALA A 322 -16.05 26.57 -10.93
CA ALA A 322 -15.19 25.39 -10.92
C ALA A 322 -16.00 24.11 -10.64
N ILE A 323 -17.04 24.22 -9.80
CA ILE A 323 -17.94 23.12 -9.43
C ILE A 323 -19.01 22.87 -10.51
N ARG A 324 -19.46 23.93 -11.20
CA ARG A 324 -20.41 23.85 -12.33
C ARG A 324 -19.84 23.14 -13.57
N ARG A 325 -18.58 23.40 -13.96
CA ARG A 325 -17.90 22.71 -15.10
C ARG A 325 -17.52 21.25 -14.84
N ALA A 326 -17.40 20.88 -13.56
CA ALA A 326 -17.19 19.51 -13.12
C ALA A 326 -18.50 18.72 -13.06
N SER A 327 -19.62 19.36 -12.69
CA SER A 327 -20.94 18.71 -12.59
C SER A 327 -21.70 18.61 -13.93
N GLU A 328 -21.58 19.60 -14.84
CA GLU A 328 -22.25 19.61 -16.16
C GLU A 328 -21.79 18.48 -17.10
N ARG A 329 -20.54 18.00 -16.97
CA ARG A 329 -20.03 16.87 -17.77
C ARG A 329 -20.52 15.51 -17.27
N ILE A 330 -20.68 15.38 -15.95
CA ILE A 330 -21.12 14.16 -15.27
C ILE A 330 -22.61 13.91 -15.50
N GLU A 331 -23.42 14.97 -15.70
CA GLU A 331 -24.87 14.84 -15.93
C GLU A 331 -25.23 14.42 -17.38
N SER A 332 -24.44 14.78 -18.40
CA SER A 332 -24.84 14.51 -19.81
C SER A 332 -24.70 13.05 -20.28
N LEU A 333 -23.79 12.27 -19.67
CA LEU A 333 -23.52 10.90 -20.10
C LEU A 333 -24.29 9.83 -19.30
N ALA A 334 -24.87 10.20 -18.16
CA ALA A 334 -25.52 9.26 -17.25
C ALA A 334 -27.03 9.03 -17.49
N ARG A 335 -27.71 9.69 -18.44
CA ARG A 335 -29.18 9.62 -18.54
C ARG A 335 -29.76 9.25 -19.93
N THR A 336 -29.45 8.02 -20.34
CA THR A 336 -30.37 6.96 -20.88
C THR A 336 -30.99 7.11 -22.32
N PRO A 337 -31.29 6.00 -23.07
CA PRO A 337 -31.49 4.65 -22.57
C PRO A 337 -30.76 3.43 -23.19
N ILE A 338 -30.71 2.42 -22.32
CA ILE A 338 -30.24 1.04 -22.43
C ILE A 338 -31.19 0.20 -23.29
N GLY A 339 -30.61 -0.60 -24.19
CA GLY A 339 -31.26 -1.73 -24.84
C GLY A 339 -30.30 -2.93 -24.95
N ALA A 340 -30.72 -4.05 -24.36
CA ALA A 340 -30.26 -5.44 -24.57
C ALA A 340 -28.76 -5.79 -24.35
N GLN A 341 -28.51 -6.31 -23.14
CA GLN A 341 -27.64 -7.45 -22.80
C GLN A 341 -26.61 -7.93 -23.83
N VAL A 342 -25.33 -7.81 -23.48
CA VAL A 342 -24.40 -8.95 -23.54
C VAL A 342 -23.75 -9.08 -22.17
N ARG A 343 -24.10 -10.15 -21.46
CA ARG A 343 -23.40 -10.60 -20.26
C ARG A 343 -21.95 -10.94 -20.65
N ARG A 344 -20.96 -10.42 -19.92
CA ARG A 344 -19.67 -11.11 -19.78
C ARG A 344 -19.48 -11.42 -18.30
N GLU A 345 -19.49 -12.72 -18.02
CA GLU A 345 -19.30 -13.30 -16.70
C GLU A 345 -17.92 -12.92 -16.17
N VAL A 346 -17.87 -12.31 -14.99
CA VAL A 346 -16.67 -12.29 -14.16
C VAL A 346 -16.56 -13.69 -13.54
N SER A 347 -15.58 -14.47 -13.96
CA SER A 347 -15.15 -15.68 -13.24
C SER A 347 -14.12 -15.33 -12.15
N PRO A 348 -13.99 -16.16 -11.10
CA PRO A 348 -13.59 -15.73 -9.76
C PRO A 348 -12.09 -15.85 -9.48
N ILE A 349 -11.59 -14.95 -8.63
CA ILE A 349 -10.27 -15.04 -7.97
C ILE A 349 -10.43 -16.02 -6.80
N ASP A 350 -10.12 -17.31 -7.01
CA ASP A 350 -9.96 -18.30 -5.94
C ASP A 350 -9.16 -19.54 -6.39
N GLN A 351 -8.05 -19.32 -7.12
CA GLN A 351 -7.08 -20.38 -7.43
C GLN A 351 -5.65 -19.85 -7.29
N PRO A 352 -4.68 -20.67 -6.81
CA PRO A 352 -3.26 -20.31 -6.86
C PRO A 352 -2.87 -19.97 -8.32
N PRO A 353 -1.85 -19.13 -8.56
CA PRO A 353 -1.41 -18.83 -9.92
C PRO A 353 -1.15 -20.16 -10.63
N ARG A 354 -1.90 -20.40 -11.70
CA ARG A 354 -1.99 -21.71 -12.35
C ARG A 354 -0.66 -22.11 -13.00
N TRP A 355 0.23 -21.14 -13.20
CA TRP A 355 1.50 -21.27 -13.92
C TRP A 355 2.65 -20.66 -13.09
N ASP A 356 3.79 -21.35 -13.04
CA ASP A 356 5.01 -20.85 -12.38
C ASP A 356 5.71 -19.82 -13.26
N LEU A 357 5.37 -18.54 -13.07
CA LEU A 357 5.99 -17.41 -13.79
C LEU A 357 7.37 -17.01 -13.21
N GLY A 358 7.79 -17.58 -12.08
CA GLY A 358 8.96 -17.14 -11.33
C GLY A 358 10.24 -17.16 -12.15
N LYS A 359 10.47 -18.26 -12.89
CA LYS A 359 11.64 -18.41 -13.76
C LYS A 359 11.66 -17.38 -14.89
N ALA A 360 10.51 -17.06 -15.48
CA ALA A 360 10.44 -16.05 -16.55
C ALA A 360 10.69 -14.64 -16.01
N LEU A 361 10.17 -14.32 -14.82
CA LEU A 361 10.42 -13.04 -14.14
C LEU A 361 11.88 -12.87 -13.70
N GLU A 362 12.55 -13.94 -13.26
CA GLU A 362 13.99 -13.91 -12.98
C GLU A 362 14.81 -13.65 -14.25
N LEU A 363 14.44 -14.29 -15.37
CA LEU A 363 15.12 -14.06 -16.65
C LEU A 363 14.86 -12.65 -17.18
N LEU A 364 13.65 -12.11 -17.01
CA LEU A 364 13.32 -10.70 -17.29
C LEU A 364 14.20 -9.75 -16.48
N LYS A 365 14.35 -9.98 -15.17
CA LYS A 365 15.20 -9.17 -14.29
C LYS A 365 16.67 -9.15 -14.72
N ASN A 366 17.13 -10.22 -15.34
CA ASN A 366 18.48 -10.34 -15.88
C ASN A 366 18.57 -9.95 -17.37
N GLU A 367 17.55 -9.27 -17.91
CA GLU A 367 17.45 -8.83 -19.31
C GLU A 367 17.59 -9.96 -20.35
N ARG A 368 17.32 -11.20 -19.93
CA ARG A 368 17.37 -12.39 -20.80
C ARG A 368 16.01 -12.65 -21.45
N PHE A 369 15.52 -11.67 -22.21
CA PHE A 369 14.14 -11.67 -22.75
C PHE A 369 13.82 -12.87 -23.63
N ALA A 370 14.73 -13.29 -24.51
CA ALA A 370 14.54 -14.46 -25.37
C ALA A 370 14.37 -15.75 -24.55
N ALA A 371 15.22 -15.96 -23.54
CA ALA A 371 15.13 -17.14 -22.68
C ALA A 371 13.89 -17.11 -21.77
N ALA A 372 13.47 -15.91 -21.31
CA ALA A 372 12.22 -15.75 -20.57
C ALA A 372 11.01 -16.07 -21.46
N LEU A 373 11.04 -15.65 -22.73
CA LEU A 373 10.00 -15.94 -23.69
C LEU A 373 9.91 -17.43 -24.01
N ASP A 374 11.05 -18.13 -24.12
CA ASP A 374 11.09 -19.60 -24.29
C ASP A 374 10.40 -20.31 -23.11
N VAL A 375 10.61 -19.84 -21.88
CA VAL A 375 9.95 -20.39 -20.69
C VAL A 375 8.44 -20.20 -20.76
N VAL A 376 7.97 -19.00 -21.11
CA VAL A 376 6.54 -18.69 -21.23
C VAL A 376 5.90 -19.46 -22.40
N GLN A 377 6.60 -19.65 -23.50
CA GLN A 377 6.13 -20.40 -24.66
C GLN A 377 6.09 -21.92 -24.43
N ALA A 378 6.90 -22.44 -23.50
CA ALA A 378 6.90 -23.84 -23.13
C ALA A 378 5.71 -24.24 -22.23
N PHE A 379 4.90 -23.27 -21.78
CA PHE A 379 3.69 -23.59 -21.03
C PHE A 379 2.65 -24.33 -21.88
N PRO A 380 1.77 -25.14 -21.24
CA PRO A 380 0.69 -25.83 -21.92
C PRO A 380 -0.23 -24.87 -22.72
N ALA A 381 -0.93 -25.39 -23.72
CA ALA A 381 -1.79 -24.58 -24.61
C ALA A 381 -2.88 -23.81 -23.84
N GLU A 382 -3.31 -24.32 -22.70
CA GLU A 382 -4.29 -23.70 -21.81
C GLU A 382 -3.78 -22.39 -21.19
N ALA A 383 -2.46 -22.23 -21.02
CA ALA A 383 -1.84 -21.02 -20.51
C ALA A 383 -1.85 -19.88 -21.55
N ALA A 384 -2.03 -20.20 -22.84
CA ALA A 384 -1.93 -19.21 -23.92
C ALA A 384 -3.08 -18.19 -23.96
N ILE A 385 -4.15 -18.43 -23.20
CA ILE A 385 -5.31 -17.52 -23.04
C ILE A 385 -5.39 -16.92 -21.64
N ASP A 386 -4.44 -17.25 -20.76
CA ASP A 386 -4.40 -16.75 -19.40
C ASP A 386 -3.96 -15.28 -19.39
N PRO A 387 -4.71 -14.35 -18.76
CA PRO A 387 -4.39 -12.92 -18.78
C PRO A 387 -2.99 -12.58 -18.23
N GLU A 388 -2.54 -13.25 -17.17
CA GLU A 388 -1.24 -12.98 -16.55
C GLU A 388 -0.10 -13.46 -17.46
N VAL A 389 -0.27 -14.62 -18.09
CA VAL A 389 0.68 -15.17 -19.07
C VAL A 389 0.76 -14.29 -20.31
N LEU A 390 -0.39 -13.82 -20.81
CA LEU A 390 -0.46 -12.92 -21.96
C LEU A 390 0.21 -11.57 -21.66
N LEU A 391 -0.01 -11.01 -20.47
CA LEU A 391 0.63 -9.76 -20.06
C LEU A 391 2.15 -9.91 -20.00
N LEU A 392 2.65 -10.95 -19.31
CA LEU A 392 4.09 -11.20 -19.22
C LEU A 392 4.71 -11.46 -20.60
N ARG A 393 4.02 -12.21 -21.47
CA ARG A 393 4.45 -12.42 -22.86
C ARG A 393 4.53 -11.11 -23.64
N ALA A 394 3.54 -10.24 -23.52
CA ALA A 394 3.54 -8.93 -24.18
C ALA A 394 4.67 -8.03 -23.68
N VAL A 395 4.96 -8.03 -22.37
CA VAL A 395 6.14 -7.37 -21.79
C VAL A 395 7.40 -7.89 -22.46
N LEU A 396 7.63 -9.21 -22.44
CA LEU A 396 8.85 -9.82 -22.99
C LEU A 396 9.04 -9.53 -24.48
N LEU A 397 7.96 -9.56 -25.27
CA LEU A 397 8.00 -9.23 -26.70
C LEU A 397 8.31 -7.75 -26.94
N THR A 398 7.76 -6.85 -26.14
CA THR A 398 8.01 -5.40 -26.24
C THR A 398 9.47 -5.07 -25.91
N HIS A 399 10.00 -5.60 -24.80
CA HIS A 399 11.40 -5.44 -24.42
C HIS A 399 12.36 -6.12 -25.40
N GLY A 400 11.93 -7.23 -26.01
CA GLY A 400 12.65 -7.92 -27.08
C GLY A 400 12.54 -7.27 -28.47
N GLY A 401 11.84 -6.14 -28.60
CA GLY A 401 11.68 -5.38 -29.86
C GLY A 401 10.74 -6.00 -30.89
N SER A 402 9.97 -7.03 -30.51
CA SER A 402 9.02 -7.73 -31.39
C SER A 402 7.63 -7.09 -31.35
N PHE A 403 7.55 -5.80 -31.69
CA PHE A 403 6.36 -4.95 -31.47
C PHE A 403 5.09 -5.46 -32.16
N ALA A 404 5.16 -5.94 -33.41
CA ALA A 404 3.97 -6.45 -34.11
C ALA A 404 3.34 -7.68 -33.41
N VAL A 405 4.17 -8.55 -32.82
CA VAL A 405 3.69 -9.73 -32.08
C VAL A 405 3.24 -9.33 -30.67
N ALA A 406 3.89 -8.34 -30.06
CA ALA A 406 3.46 -7.77 -28.78
C ALA A 406 2.09 -7.12 -28.90
N GLU A 407 1.84 -6.35 -29.96
CA GLU A 407 0.57 -5.69 -30.26
C GLU A 407 -0.56 -6.73 -30.42
N ASP A 408 -0.34 -7.80 -31.18
CA ASP A 408 -1.33 -8.88 -31.31
C ASP A 408 -1.60 -9.56 -29.97
N THR A 409 -0.56 -9.75 -29.15
CA THR A 409 -0.70 -10.31 -27.80
C THR A 409 -1.51 -9.39 -26.89
N CYS A 410 -1.28 -8.07 -26.94
CA CYS A 410 -2.07 -7.08 -26.21
C CYS A 410 -3.51 -7.02 -26.71
N ARG A 411 -3.77 -7.09 -28.03
CA ARG A 411 -5.13 -7.15 -28.59
C ARG A 411 -5.90 -8.37 -28.06
N ARG A 412 -5.23 -9.52 -27.97
CA ARG A 412 -5.82 -10.74 -27.39
C ARG A 412 -6.09 -10.60 -25.89
N LEU A 413 -5.18 -9.97 -25.15
CA LEU A 413 -5.37 -9.69 -23.72
C LEU A 413 -6.55 -8.73 -23.49
N LEU A 414 -6.60 -7.61 -24.21
CA LEU A 414 -7.69 -6.62 -24.12
C LEU A 414 -9.04 -7.18 -24.58
N ALA A 415 -9.05 -8.16 -25.49
CA ALA A 415 -10.28 -8.87 -25.85
C ALA A 415 -10.84 -9.74 -24.70
N ILE A 416 -10.00 -10.10 -23.72
CA ILE A 416 -10.37 -10.87 -22.52
C ILE A 416 -10.65 -9.91 -21.35
N ASP A 417 -9.76 -8.95 -21.12
CA ASP A 417 -9.79 -7.94 -20.06
C ASP A 417 -9.54 -6.55 -20.65
N GLU A 418 -10.63 -5.87 -21.02
CA GLU A 418 -10.59 -4.54 -21.64
C GLU A 418 -10.07 -3.45 -20.69
N LEU A 419 -10.10 -3.69 -19.37
CA LEU A 419 -9.70 -2.70 -18.36
C LEU A 419 -8.24 -2.85 -17.92
N ASN A 420 -7.44 -3.63 -18.67
CA ASN A 420 -6.06 -3.91 -18.31
C ASN A 420 -5.12 -2.72 -18.63
N ALA A 421 -4.81 -1.91 -17.61
CA ALA A 421 -3.94 -0.74 -17.76
C ALA A 421 -2.54 -1.08 -18.31
N GLY A 422 -1.96 -2.22 -17.90
CA GLY A 422 -0.66 -2.68 -18.39
C GLY A 422 -0.66 -3.03 -19.87
N ALA A 423 -1.72 -3.69 -20.36
CA ALA A 423 -1.88 -4.01 -21.76
C ALA A 423 -2.06 -2.76 -22.63
N HIS A 424 -2.81 -1.75 -22.14
CA HIS A 424 -2.92 -0.46 -22.79
C HIS A 424 -1.58 0.27 -22.88
N TYR A 425 -0.79 0.31 -21.80
CA TYR A 425 0.54 0.91 -21.85
C TYR A 425 1.47 0.21 -22.87
N LEU A 426 1.49 -1.13 -22.89
CA LEU A 426 2.28 -1.87 -23.88
C LEU A 426 1.79 -1.63 -25.32
N MET A 427 0.48 -1.43 -25.51
CA MET A 427 -0.08 -1.04 -26.79
C MET A 427 0.41 0.35 -27.23
N ALA A 428 0.52 1.30 -26.30
CA ALA A 428 1.06 2.63 -26.57
C ALA A 428 2.51 2.56 -27.07
N LEU A 429 3.35 1.74 -26.43
CA LEU A 429 4.73 1.49 -26.87
C LEU A 429 4.80 0.86 -28.27
N CYS A 430 3.91 -0.10 -28.57
CA CYS A 430 3.85 -0.73 -29.90
C CYS A 430 3.43 0.28 -30.97
N ARG A 431 2.40 1.09 -30.71
CA ARG A 431 1.93 2.14 -31.64
C ARG A 431 2.99 3.20 -31.90
N GLU A 432 3.71 3.63 -30.87
CA GLU A 432 4.83 4.54 -31.04
C GLU A 432 5.90 3.95 -31.96
N ALA A 433 6.26 2.67 -31.76
CA ALA A 433 7.26 1.99 -32.60
C ALA A 433 6.84 1.90 -34.08
N GLU A 434 5.54 1.82 -34.35
CA GLU A 434 4.96 1.87 -35.70
C GLU A 434 4.83 3.30 -36.27
N GLY A 435 5.11 4.32 -35.45
CA GLY A 435 4.98 5.73 -35.81
C GLY A 435 3.57 6.30 -35.64
N ASP A 436 2.62 5.51 -35.11
CA ASP A 436 1.27 5.96 -34.78
C ASP A 436 1.27 6.65 -33.41
N ARG A 437 1.52 7.96 -33.44
CA ARG A 437 1.64 8.80 -32.24
C ARG A 437 0.30 9.07 -31.56
N GLU A 438 -0.75 9.19 -32.35
CA GLU A 438 -2.09 9.47 -31.86
C GLU A 438 -2.62 8.24 -31.14
N GLY A 439 -2.51 7.06 -31.77
CA GLY A 439 -2.84 5.79 -31.12
C GLY A 439 -1.99 5.49 -29.89
N ALA A 440 -0.70 5.91 -29.88
CA ALA A 440 0.14 5.79 -28.69
C ALA A 440 -0.41 6.64 -27.52
N ALA A 441 -0.70 7.92 -27.77
CA ALA A 441 -1.21 8.83 -26.75
C ALA A 441 -2.60 8.41 -26.23
N GLU A 442 -3.49 7.91 -27.10
CA GLU A 442 -4.80 7.39 -26.70
C GLU A 442 -4.67 6.22 -25.72
N HIS A 443 -3.77 5.28 -26.01
CA HIS A 443 -3.56 4.12 -25.14
C HIS A 443 -2.87 4.46 -23.82
N ASP A 444 -1.93 5.42 -23.81
CA ASP A 444 -1.36 5.91 -22.55
C ASP A 444 -2.40 6.63 -21.69
N GLN A 445 -3.28 7.44 -22.31
CA GLN A 445 -4.36 8.11 -21.59
C GLN A 445 -5.34 7.08 -20.99
N ALA A 446 -5.68 6.04 -21.75
CA ALA A 446 -6.49 4.93 -21.25
C ALA A 446 -5.80 4.23 -20.06
N ALA A 447 -4.50 3.92 -20.17
CA ALA A 447 -3.75 3.30 -19.08
C ALA A 447 -3.70 4.20 -17.83
N ALA A 448 -3.43 5.50 -17.98
CA ALA A 448 -3.40 6.46 -16.88
C ALA A 448 -4.78 6.74 -16.26
N TYR A 449 -5.86 6.55 -17.02
CA TYR A 449 -7.23 6.66 -16.51
C TYR A 449 -7.63 5.42 -15.72
N LEU A 450 -7.32 4.23 -16.24
CA LEU A 450 -7.63 2.94 -15.61
C LEU A 450 -6.81 2.71 -14.35
N ASP A 451 -5.55 3.15 -14.34
CA ASP A 451 -4.68 3.13 -13.15
C ASP A 451 -3.99 4.49 -12.95
N PRO A 452 -4.58 5.38 -12.14
CA PRO A 452 -3.99 6.70 -11.85
C PRO A 452 -2.67 6.66 -11.09
N ALA A 453 -2.29 5.52 -10.51
CA ALA A 453 -1.02 5.35 -9.81
C ALA A 453 0.10 4.85 -10.72
N PHE A 454 -0.19 4.51 -11.99
CA PHE A 454 0.78 3.99 -12.95
C PHE A 454 1.60 5.13 -13.56
N ALA A 455 2.88 5.23 -13.21
CA ALA A 455 3.75 6.32 -13.66
C ALA A 455 4.12 6.25 -15.14
N MET A 456 4.29 5.03 -15.69
CA MET A 456 4.89 4.85 -17.01
C MET A 456 4.10 5.48 -18.17
N PRO A 457 2.75 5.40 -18.21
CA PRO A 457 1.97 6.11 -19.22
C PRO A 457 2.14 7.64 -19.17
N ARG A 458 2.22 8.21 -17.96
CA ARG A 458 2.46 9.66 -17.78
C ARG A 458 3.84 10.06 -18.29
N LEU A 459 4.86 9.26 -17.96
CA LEU A 459 6.22 9.46 -18.45
C LEU A 459 6.26 9.43 -19.97
N HIS A 460 5.61 8.44 -20.58
CA HIS A 460 5.58 8.23 -22.02
C HIS A 460 4.85 9.36 -22.76
N LEU A 461 3.69 9.78 -22.28
CA LEU A 461 2.96 10.96 -22.77
C LEU A 461 3.82 12.23 -22.73
N GLY A 462 4.53 12.45 -21.63
CA GLY A 462 5.44 13.58 -21.48
C GLY A 462 6.56 13.59 -22.51
N LEU A 463 7.18 12.43 -22.75
CA LEU A 463 8.24 12.24 -23.75
C LEU A 463 7.71 12.39 -25.20
N LEU A 464 6.51 11.89 -25.49
CA LEU A 464 5.82 12.09 -26.78
C LEU A 464 5.54 13.57 -27.03
N ALA A 465 4.91 14.26 -26.07
CA ALA A 465 4.60 15.70 -26.17
C ALA A 465 5.86 16.54 -26.41
N ARG A 466 6.96 16.24 -25.70
CA ARG A 466 8.24 16.93 -25.87
C ARG A 466 8.78 16.82 -27.29
N ARG A 467 8.78 15.60 -27.87
CA ARG A 467 9.27 15.36 -29.24
C ARG A 467 8.44 16.07 -30.30
N HIS A 468 7.21 16.46 -29.98
CA HIS A 468 6.32 17.23 -30.85
C HIS A 468 6.36 18.74 -30.59
N GLY A 469 7.18 19.19 -29.65
CA GLY A 469 7.32 20.60 -29.31
C GLY A 469 6.21 21.14 -28.41
N ASP A 470 5.29 20.29 -27.92
CA ASP A 470 4.29 20.67 -26.93
C ASP A 470 4.90 20.64 -25.52
N ARG A 471 5.66 21.70 -25.21
CA ARG A 471 6.35 21.84 -23.93
C ARG A 471 5.39 21.91 -22.74
N LYS A 472 4.18 22.42 -22.93
CA LYS A 472 3.23 22.60 -21.83
C LYS A 472 2.70 21.24 -21.38
N THR A 473 2.23 20.44 -22.32
CA THR A 473 1.77 19.08 -22.03
C THR A 473 2.92 18.21 -21.55
N ALA A 474 4.12 18.36 -22.14
CA ALA A 474 5.31 17.66 -21.68
C ALA A 474 5.60 17.92 -20.19
N LEU A 475 5.64 19.18 -19.76
CA LEU A 475 5.88 19.52 -18.35
C LEU A 475 4.79 18.95 -17.43
N GLN A 476 3.52 19.10 -17.80
CA GLN A 476 2.41 18.61 -17.00
C GLN A 476 2.50 17.09 -16.77
N GLU A 477 2.71 16.32 -17.83
CA GLU A 477 2.76 14.87 -17.75
C GLU A 477 4.04 14.37 -17.10
N LEU A 478 5.19 15.02 -17.35
CA LEU A 478 6.46 14.70 -16.70
C LEU A 478 6.45 15.03 -15.20
N ASP A 479 5.82 16.13 -14.77
CA ASP A 479 5.68 16.46 -13.34
C ASP A 479 4.83 15.42 -12.60
N GLN A 480 3.74 14.96 -13.23
CA GLN A 480 2.93 13.87 -12.69
C GLN A 480 3.71 12.55 -12.68
N ALA A 481 4.43 12.23 -13.76
CA ALA A 481 5.28 11.05 -13.83
C ALA A 481 6.36 11.08 -12.73
N LEU A 482 7.00 12.21 -12.48
CA LEU A 482 8.01 12.37 -11.44
C LEU A 482 7.43 12.13 -10.04
N LEU A 483 6.20 12.58 -9.78
CA LEU A 483 5.51 12.32 -8.53
C LEU A 483 5.17 10.83 -8.36
N LEU A 484 4.70 10.19 -9.43
CA LEU A 484 4.29 8.78 -9.42
C LEU A 484 5.49 7.84 -9.36
N LEU A 485 6.58 8.12 -10.08
CA LEU A 485 7.82 7.33 -10.07
C LEU A 485 8.42 7.20 -8.66
N GLN A 486 8.24 8.21 -7.79
CA GLN A 486 8.66 8.13 -6.39
C GLN A 486 7.93 7.03 -5.59
N ARG A 487 6.75 6.60 -6.07
CA ARG A 487 5.81 5.70 -5.39
C ARG A 487 5.55 4.40 -6.17
N GLU A 488 6.04 4.30 -7.40
CA GLU A 488 5.88 3.15 -8.30
C GLU A 488 6.48 1.88 -7.68
N ASP A 489 5.75 0.77 -7.73
CA ASP A 489 6.15 -0.51 -7.14
C ASP A 489 7.23 -1.23 -7.96
N ALA A 490 8.10 -1.97 -7.27
CA ALA A 490 9.22 -2.67 -7.92
C ALA A 490 8.79 -3.73 -8.96
N PRO A 491 7.71 -4.52 -8.76
CA PRO A 491 7.21 -5.43 -9.79
C PRO A 491 6.74 -4.70 -11.05
N ARG A 492 6.03 -3.58 -10.91
CA ARG A 492 5.58 -2.78 -12.06
C ARG A 492 6.75 -2.11 -12.79
N LEU A 493 7.75 -1.62 -12.07
CA LEU A 493 8.99 -1.14 -12.67
C LEU A 493 9.76 -2.24 -13.40
N LEU A 494 9.80 -3.46 -12.84
CA LEU A 494 10.40 -4.62 -13.51
C LEU A 494 9.71 -4.95 -14.84
N LEU A 495 8.38 -4.89 -14.88
CA LEU A 495 7.60 -5.20 -16.07
C LEU A 495 7.61 -4.08 -17.11
N PHE A 496 7.45 -2.82 -16.66
CA PHE A 496 7.12 -1.71 -17.55
C PHE A 496 8.20 -0.63 -17.61
N GLY A 497 9.21 -0.67 -16.73
CA GLY A 497 10.28 0.34 -16.65
C GLY A 497 11.35 0.23 -17.74
N GLY A 498 11.21 -0.66 -18.73
CA GLY A 498 12.16 -0.77 -19.84
C GLY A 498 13.58 -1.19 -19.45
N GLY A 499 13.73 -1.91 -18.32
CA GLY A 499 15.04 -2.27 -17.76
C GLY A 499 15.67 -1.19 -16.87
N PHE A 500 15.06 0.00 -16.81
CA PHE A 500 15.54 1.09 -15.95
C PHE A 500 15.01 0.96 -14.52
N GLY A 501 15.89 1.17 -13.56
CA GLY A 501 15.51 1.31 -12.16
C GLY A 501 14.80 2.64 -11.88
N ARG A 502 14.10 2.71 -10.75
CA ARG A 502 13.35 3.89 -10.31
C ARG A 502 14.16 5.19 -10.40
N GLU A 503 15.37 5.19 -9.83
CA GLU A 503 16.23 6.38 -9.81
C GLU A 503 16.62 6.83 -11.22
N THR A 504 16.90 5.90 -12.13
CA THR A 504 17.23 6.23 -13.52
C THR A 504 16.04 6.83 -14.26
N LEU A 505 14.82 6.34 -14.01
CA LEU A 505 13.60 6.92 -14.57
C LEU A 505 13.28 8.28 -13.97
N ILE A 506 13.54 8.49 -12.68
CA ILE A 506 13.42 9.80 -12.01
C ILE A 506 14.42 10.79 -12.62
N ASP A 507 15.68 10.40 -12.79
CA ASP A 507 16.72 11.25 -13.36
C ASP A 507 16.42 11.59 -14.82
N LEU A 508 15.94 10.61 -15.61
CA LEU A 508 15.42 10.84 -16.96
C LEU A 508 14.29 11.87 -16.93
N CYS A 509 13.29 11.69 -16.07
CA CYS A 509 12.15 12.58 -15.97
C CYS A 509 12.57 14.01 -15.60
N ARG A 510 13.47 14.18 -14.63
CA ARG A 510 14.03 15.48 -14.23
C ARG A 510 14.82 16.14 -15.36
N ALA A 511 15.67 15.38 -16.05
CA ALA A 511 16.43 15.89 -17.19
C ALA A 511 15.50 16.41 -18.29
N GLU A 512 14.38 15.72 -18.52
CA GLU A 512 13.40 16.09 -19.54
C GLU A 512 12.53 17.28 -19.14
N ILE A 513 12.19 17.42 -17.85
CA ILE A 513 11.55 18.63 -17.31
C ILE A 513 12.47 19.84 -17.52
N VAL A 514 13.76 19.72 -17.17
CA VAL A 514 14.75 20.79 -17.39
C VAL A 514 14.89 21.12 -18.88
N ALA A 515 14.92 20.11 -19.75
CA ALA A 515 15.00 20.31 -21.21
C ALA A 515 13.75 21.04 -21.76
N CYS A 516 12.60 20.93 -21.09
CA CYS A 516 11.38 21.67 -21.42
C CYS A 516 11.31 23.07 -20.81
N GLY A 517 12.30 23.46 -19.98
CA GLY A 517 12.37 24.75 -19.29
C GLY A 517 11.65 24.79 -17.93
N GLY A 518 11.30 23.64 -17.36
CA GLY A 518 10.73 23.51 -16.02
C GLY A 518 11.80 23.44 -14.93
N GLN A 519 11.38 23.59 -13.67
CA GLN A 519 12.22 23.31 -12.51
C GLN A 519 11.76 21.99 -11.86
N PRO A 520 12.62 20.96 -11.83
CA PRO A 520 12.27 19.60 -11.39
C PRO A 520 12.09 19.45 -9.88
#